data_AF-A0A1F9MVW8-F1
#
_entry.id   AF-A0A1F9MVW8-F1
#
_cell.length_a   1.000
_cell.length_b   1.000
_cell.length_c   1.000
_cell.angle_alpha   90.00
_cell.angle_beta   90.00
_cell.angle_gamma   90.00
#
_symmetry.space_group_name_H-M   'P 1'
#
loop_
_entity.id
_entity.type
_entity.pdbx_description
1 polymer ?
#
loop_
_entity_poly.entity_id
_entity_poly.type
_entity_poly.pdbx_seq_one_letter_code
_entity_poly.pdbx_strand_id
1 'polypeptide(L)'
;MALWHERDISHSSAERVIAPDATILLHFALGRFRGMMEKLLVYPERMRKNLESTHGLLYSQRVLLALAAKGFSREKAYEVVQRSAMKSWKNGRPLAALLWKDGDVRAALSKKEFDALFDIDYYLKNIDGIIDRVFARKGGKA
;
A
#
# COMPACT_ATOMS: atom_id res chain seq x y z
N MET A 1 -36.54 9.37 -1.47
CA MET A 1 -37.79 9.45 -2.24
C MET A 1 -38.21 10.90 -2.26
N ALA A 2 -38.58 11.48 -3.40
CA ALA A 2 -39.10 12.84 -3.42
C ALA A 2 -40.58 12.80 -3.03
N LEU A 3 -40.94 13.35 -1.86
CA LEU A 3 -42.32 13.43 -1.40
C LEU A 3 -43.00 14.68 -1.95
N TRP A 4 -44.32 14.64 -2.11
CA TRP A 4 -45.11 15.79 -2.56
C TRP A 4 -45.61 16.61 -1.37
N HIS A 5 -45.48 17.94 -1.47
CA HIS A 5 -45.89 18.92 -0.45
C HIS A 5 -45.34 18.57 0.96
N GLU A 6 -46.17 18.64 2.01
CA GLU A 6 -45.75 18.41 3.39
C GLU A 6 -45.59 16.91 3.75
N ARG A 7 -46.28 15.99 3.04
CA ARG A 7 -46.16 14.51 3.15
C ARG A 7 -47.11 13.76 2.22
N ASP A 8 -46.63 12.69 1.58
CA ASP A 8 -47.44 11.60 1.02
C ASP A 8 -47.01 10.23 1.60
N ILE A 9 -47.82 9.18 1.43
CA ILE A 9 -47.61 7.87 2.09
C ILE A 9 -46.69 6.90 1.32
N SER A 10 -46.20 7.26 0.13
CA SER A 10 -45.47 6.33 -0.75
C SER A 10 -44.21 5.74 -0.10
N HIS A 11 -43.53 6.50 0.76
CA HIS A 11 -42.35 6.05 1.50
C HIS A 11 -42.66 4.94 2.51
N SER A 12 -43.87 4.90 3.07
CA SER A 12 -44.19 4.03 4.20
C SER A 12 -44.14 2.55 3.85
N SER A 13 -44.60 2.14 2.66
CA SER A 13 -44.52 0.74 2.22
C SER A 13 -43.08 0.31 1.95
N ALA A 14 -42.27 1.18 1.34
CA ALA A 14 -40.87 0.93 1.11
C ALA A 14 -40.08 0.84 2.41
N GLU A 15 -40.24 1.81 3.32
CA GLU A 15 -39.54 1.89 4.61
C GLU A 15 -39.85 0.71 5.53
N ARG A 16 -41.10 0.22 5.54
CA ARG A 16 -41.47 -0.98 6.29
C ARG A 16 -40.69 -2.24 5.87
N VAL A 17 -40.16 -2.26 4.65
CA VAL A 17 -39.30 -3.34 4.16
C VAL A 17 -37.83 -2.96 4.37
N ILE A 18 -37.39 -1.84 3.80
CA ILE A 18 -35.96 -1.52 3.76
C ILE A 18 -35.38 -1.18 5.14
N ALA A 19 -36.15 -0.56 6.04
CA ALA A 19 -35.63 -0.16 7.35
C ALA A 19 -35.30 -1.36 8.24
N PRO A 20 -36.20 -2.34 8.47
CA PRO A 20 -35.84 -3.53 9.22
C PRO A 20 -34.80 -4.37 8.46
N ASP A 21 -34.96 -4.59 7.15
CA ASP A 21 -34.07 -5.46 6.40
C ASP A 21 -32.62 -4.94 6.38
N ALA A 22 -32.43 -3.64 6.11
CA ALA A 22 -31.10 -3.04 6.09
C ALA A 22 -30.43 -3.07 7.46
N THR A 23 -31.17 -2.80 8.53
CA THR A 23 -30.61 -2.77 9.90
C THR A 23 -30.30 -4.17 10.42
N ILE A 24 -31.16 -5.16 10.16
CA ILE A 24 -30.92 -6.57 10.49
C ILE A 24 -29.71 -7.09 9.72
N LEU A 25 -29.65 -6.84 8.40
CA LEU A 25 -28.54 -7.28 7.56
C LEU A 25 -27.22 -6.67 8.03
N LEU A 26 -27.20 -5.36 8.32
CA LEU A 26 -26.01 -4.69 8.81
C LEU A 26 -25.56 -5.25 10.16
N HIS A 27 -26.49 -5.47 11.09
CA HIS A 27 -26.19 -6.08 12.38
C HIS A 27 -25.55 -7.47 12.20
N PHE A 28 -26.14 -8.31 11.35
CA PHE A 28 -25.61 -9.62 11.06
C PHE A 28 -24.21 -9.55 10.41
N ALA A 29 -24.03 -8.69 9.41
CA ALA A 29 -22.76 -8.51 8.71
C ALA A 29 -21.65 -8.06 9.67
N LEU A 30 -21.94 -7.10 10.56
CA LEU A 30 -21.00 -6.64 11.59
C LEU A 30 -20.67 -7.75 12.60
N GLY A 31 -21.66 -8.53 13.03
CA GLY A 31 -21.44 -9.67 13.93
C GLY A 31 -20.53 -10.75 13.31
N ARG A 32 -20.75 -11.08 12.03
CA ARG A 32 -19.90 -12.01 11.27
C ARG A 32 -18.50 -11.46 11.05
N PHE A 33 -18.40 -10.20 10.67
CA PHE A 33 -17.13 -9.52 10.42
C PHE A 33 -16.28 -9.45 11.69
N ARG A 34 -16.86 -9.10 12.84
CA ARG A 34 -16.16 -9.10 14.14
C ARG A 34 -15.54 -10.46 14.43
N GLY A 35 -16.33 -11.54 14.34
CA GLY A 35 -15.83 -12.88 14.61
C GLY A 35 -14.75 -13.36 13.63
N MET A 36 -14.81 -12.91 12.37
CA MET A 36 -13.74 -13.16 11.38
C MET A 36 -12.46 -12.40 11.74
N MET A 37 -12.57 -11.11 12.08
CA MET A 37 -11.41 -10.28 12.44
C MET A 37 -10.70 -10.78 13.71
N GLU A 38 -11.45 -11.24 14.72
CA GLU A 38 -10.90 -11.83 15.95
C GLU A 38 -10.06 -13.09 15.69
N LYS A 39 -10.39 -13.84 14.63
CA LYS A 39 -9.78 -15.13 14.29
C LYS A 39 -8.87 -15.07 13.06
N LEU A 40 -8.59 -13.85 12.56
CA LEU A 40 -7.86 -13.67 11.33
C LEU A 40 -6.41 -14.14 11.52
N LEU A 41 -6.01 -15.14 10.73
CA LEU A 41 -4.63 -15.64 10.70
C LEU A 41 -3.81 -14.80 9.71
N VAL A 42 -2.75 -14.16 10.21
CA VAL A 42 -1.78 -13.43 9.42
C VAL A 42 -0.51 -14.26 9.28
N TYR A 43 0.04 -14.33 8.06
CA TYR A 43 1.23 -15.12 7.75
C TYR A 43 2.38 -14.21 7.28
N PRO A 44 3.18 -13.64 8.20
CA PRO A 44 4.24 -12.68 7.87
C PRO A 44 5.25 -13.19 6.84
N GLU A 45 5.66 -14.46 6.95
CA GLU A 45 6.59 -15.08 6.01
C GLU A 45 6.04 -15.13 4.58
N ARG A 46 4.73 -15.37 4.45
CA ARG A 46 4.09 -15.34 3.12
C ARG A 46 4.00 -13.92 2.57
N MET A 47 3.74 -12.94 3.43
CA MET A 47 3.75 -11.52 3.04
C MET A 47 5.13 -11.12 2.51
N ARG A 48 6.19 -11.49 3.23
CA ARG A 48 7.58 -11.24 2.81
C ARG A 48 7.91 -11.90 1.47
N LYS A 49 7.56 -13.19 1.32
CA LYS A 49 7.77 -13.91 0.06
C LYS A 49 7.03 -13.28 -1.13
N ASN A 50 5.82 -12.77 -0.92
CA ASN A 50 5.06 -12.07 -1.96
C ASN A 50 5.71 -10.72 -2.35
N LEU A 51 6.37 -10.02 -1.43
CA LEU A 51 7.16 -8.83 -1.76
C LEU A 51 8.40 -9.21 -2.57
N GLU A 52 9.11 -10.24 -2.13
CA GLU A 52 10.34 -10.73 -2.78
C GLU A 52 10.08 -11.33 -4.17
N SER A 53 8.87 -11.82 -4.46
CA SER A 53 8.51 -12.33 -5.79
C SER A 53 8.53 -11.26 -6.89
N THR A 54 8.59 -9.98 -6.51
CA THR A 54 8.81 -8.87 -7.47
C THR A 54 10.29 -8.67 -7.80
N HIS A 55 11.19 -9.49 -7.26
CA HIS A 55 12.65 -9.39 -7.46
C HIS A 55 13.23 -8.01 -7.11
N GLY A 56 12.61 -7.31 -6.15
CA GLY A 56 13.04 -5.99 -5.69
C GLY A 56 12.55 -4.82 -6.53
N LEU A 57 11.59 -5.02 -7.44
CA LEU A 57 11.02 -3.94 -8.27
C LEU A 57 10.37 -2.82 -7.46
N LEU A 58 9.88 -3.11 -6.24
CA LEU A 58 9.37 -2.11 -5.29
C LEU A 58 10.35 -0.95 -5.06
N TYR A 59 11.66 -1.24 -5.06
CA TYR A 59 12.71 -0.25 -4.76
C TYR A 59 13.08 0.63 -5.95
N SER A 60 12.53 0.37 -7.14
CA SER A 60 12.83 1.12 -8.37
C SER A 60 12.64 2.63 -8.21
N GLN A 61 11.57 3.06 -7.53
CA GLN A 61 11.33 4.47 -7.25
C GLN A 61 12.42 5.09 -6.37
N ARG A 62 12.91 4.38 -5.35
CA ARG A 62 13.97 4.90 -4.47
C ARG A 62 15.27 5.12 -5.25
N VAL A 63 15.61 4.20 -6.14
CA VAL A 63 16.79 4.35 -7.01
C VAL A 63 16.62 5.52 -7.96
N LEU A 64 15.46 5.68 -8.59
CA LEU A 64 15.18 6.82 -9.46
C LEU A 64 15.38 8.15 -8.73
N LEU A 65 14.80 8.29 -7.53
CA LEU A 65 14.91 9.50 -6.74
C LEU A 65 16.35 9.75 -6.27
N ALA A 66 17.09 8.70 -5.92
CA ALA A 66 18.49 8.83 -5.54
C ALA A 66 19.36 9.31 -6.72
N LEU A 67 19.15 8.78 -7.93
CA LEU A 67 19.85 9.24 -9.13
C LEU A 67 19.51 10.69 -9.47
N ALA A 68 18.23 11.06 -9.39
CA ALA A 68 17.79 12.44 -9.60
C ALA A 68 18.45 13.40 -8.59
N ALA A 69 18.55 13.00 -7.32
CA ALA A 69 19.25 13.77 -6.29
C ALA A 69 20.77 13.89 -6.52
N LYS A 70 21.37 12.99 -7.32
CA LYS A 70 22.78 13.04 -7.74
C LYS A 70 22.99 13.83 -9.04
N GLY A 71 21.98 14.57 -9.51
CA GLY A 71 22.09 15.49 -10.64
C GLY A 71 21.65 14.92 -11.99
N PHE A 72 21.07 13.72 -12.02
CA PHE A 72 20.45 13.21 -13.25
C PHE A 72 19.15 13.97 -13.53
N SER A 73 18.85 14.22 -14.80
CA SER A 73 17.48 14.61 -15.16
C SER A 73 16.51 13.49 -14.80
N ARG A 74 15.25 13.85 -14.54
CA ARG A 74 14.22 12.87 -14.17
C ARG A 74 14.02 11.83 -15.27
N GLU A 75 14.08 12.25 -16.52
CA GLU A 75 13.97 11.39 -17.70
C GLU A 75 15.14 10.40 -17.76
N LYS A 76 16.38 10.87 -17.56
CA LYS A 76 17.56 10.00 -17.57
C LYS A 76 17.52 8.99 -16.41
N ALA A 77 17.17 9.44 -15.20
CA ALA A 77 17.03 8.55 -14.05
C ALA A 77 15.93 7.49 -14.28
N TYR A 78 14.80 7.88 -14.89
CA TYR A 78 13.74 6.96 -15.26
C TYR A 78 14.21 5.92 -16.27
N GLU A 79 14.87 6.34 -17.35
CA GLU A 79 15.38 5.43 -18.40
C GLU A 79 16.35 4.38 -17.83
N VAL A 80 17.32 4.80 -17.00
CA VAL A 80 18.31 3.93 -16.35
C VAL A 80 17.63 2.88 -15.46
N VAL A 81 16.63 3.30 -14.69
CA VAL A 81 15.90 2.39 -13.80
C VAL A 81 14.97 1.46 -14.60
N GLN A 82 14.25 2.00 -15.58
CA GLN A 82 13.28 1.26 -16.38
C GLN A 82 13.94 0.13 -17.17
N ARG A 83 15.09 0.36 -17.81
CA ARG A 83 15.79 -0.69 -18.58
C ARG A 83 16.18 -1.87 -17.70
N SER A 84 16.59 -1.62 -16.45
CA SER A 84 16.95 -2.66 -15.48
C SER A 84 15.71 -3.34 -14.90
N ALA A 85 14.65 -2.58 -14.61
CA ALA A 85 13.36 -3.10 -14.15
C ALA A 85 12.72 -4.06 -15.17
N MET A 86 12.70 -3.68 -16.46
CA MET A 86 12.15 -4.54 -17.51
C MET A 86 12.94 -5.85 -17.67
N LYS A 87 14.27 -5.80 -17.51
CA LYS A 87 15.12 -7.01 -17.51
C LYS A 87 14.86 -7.88 -16.28
N SER A 88 14.66 -7.26 -15.11
CA SER A 88 14.32 -7.97 -13.86
C SER A 88 13.00 -8.72 -14.02
N TRP A 89 11.98 -8.04 -14.54
CA TRP A 89 10.65 -8.60 -14.78
C TRP A 89 10.66 -9.78 -15.76
N LYS A 90 11.32 -9.62 -16.92
CA LYS A 90 11.34 -10.66 -17.96
C LYS A 90 12.14 -11.90 -17.57
N ASN A 91 13.21 -11.73 -16.80
CA ASN A 91 14.20 -12.79 -16.56
C ASN A 91 14.21 -13.32 -15.12
N GLY A 92 13.33 -12.81 -14.25
CA GLY A 92 13.27 -13.18 -12.83
C GLY A 92 14.54 -12.86 -12.05
N ARG A 93 15.31 -11.87 -12.50
CA ARG A 93 16.62 -11.53 -11.89
C ARG A 93 16.46 -10.39 -10.88
N PRO A 94 17.20 -10.40 -9.75
CA PRO A 94 17.16 -9.32 -8.77
C PRO A 94 17.48 -7.96 -9.41
N LEU A 95 16.60 -6.98 -9.20
CA LEU A 95 16.76 -5.62 -9.72
C LEU A 95 18.08 -4.98 -9.27
N ALA A 96 18.44 -5.15 -7.98
CA ALA A 96 19.68 -4.62 -7.42
C ALA A 96 20.93 -5.08 -8.20
N ALA A 97 20.98 -6.37 -8.57
CA ALA A 97 22.10 -6.92 -9.32
C ALA A 97 22.18 -6.37 -10.75
N LEU A 98 21.03 -6.07 -11.38
CA LEU A 98 20.98 -5.49 -12.71
C LEU A 98 21.39 -4.02 -12.70
N LEU A 99 20.90 -3.24 -11.74
CA LEU A 99 21.25 -1.84 -11.57
C LEU A 99 22.72 -1.64 -11.20
N TRP A 100 23.30 -2.50 -10.35
CA TRP A 100 24.71 -2.35 -9.98
C TRP A 100 25.67 -2.67 -11.14
N LYS A 101 25.23 -3.41 -12.16
CA LYS A 101 26.01 -3.61 -13.39
C LYS A 101 25.98 -2.38 -14.31
N ASP A 102 25.02 -1.50 -14.12
CA ASP A 102 24.85 -0.29 -14.89
C ASP A 102 25.94 0.74 -14.57
N GLY A 103 26.59 1.28 -15.62
CA GLY A 103 27.68 2.23 -15.46
C GLY A 103 27.20 3.57 -14.90
N ASP A 104 26.02 4.03 -15.31
CA ASP A 104 25.45 5.31 -14.84
C ASP A 104 25.17 5.25 -13.33
N VAL A 105 24.66 4.11 -12.84
CA VAL A 105 24.36 3.90 -11.42
C VAL A 105 25.64 3.89 -10.58
N ARG A 106 26.67 3.15 -11.01
CA ARG A 106 27.96 3.07 -10.30
C ARG A 106 28.74 4.37 -10.30
N ALA A 107 28.59 5.18 -11.34
CA ALA A 107 29.19 6.50 -11.40
C ALA A 107 28.53 7.49 -10.42
N ALA A 108 27.23 7.34 -10.17
CA ALA A 108 26.45 8.28 -9.35
C ALA A 108 26.39 7.91 -7.85
N LEU A 109 26.45 6.62 -7.51
CA LEU A 109 26.20 6.12 -6.17
C LEU A 109 27.35 5.23 -5.67
N SER A 110 27.79 5.45 -4.43
CA SER A 110 28.65 4.50 -3.74
C SER A 110 27.89 3.20 -3.44
N LYS A 111 28.64 2.10 -3.23
CA LYS A 111 28.03 0.80 -2.91
C LYS A 111 27.17 0.85 -1.63
N LYS A 112 27.65 1.56 -0.61
CA LYS A 112 26.93 1.75 0.66
C LYS A 112 25.62 2.51 0.47
N GLU A 113 25.65 3.61 -0.29
CA GLU A 113 24.43 4.37 -0.60
C GLU A 113 23.44 3.52 -1.40
N PHE A 114 23.95 2.78 -2.40
CA PHE A 114 23.13 1.92 -3.24
C PHE A 114 22.43 0.81 -2.46
N ASP A 115 23.16 0.09 -1.60
CA ASP A 115 22.59 -1.02 -0.83
C ASP A 115 21.50 -0.54 0.15
N ALA A 116 21.66 0.66 0.72
CA ALA A 116 20.65 1.28 1.59
C ALA A 116 19.32 1.63 0.86
N LEU A 117 19.31 1.66 -0.48
CA LEU A 117 18.09 1.88 -1.27
C LEU A 117 17.18 0.64 -1.32
N PHE A 118 17.72 -0.54 -1.01
CA PHE A 118 17.01 -1.83 -1.03
C PHE A 118 16.56 -2.28 0.37
N ASP A 119 16.33 -1.31 1.26
CA ASP A 119 15.82 -1.54 2.61
C ASP A 119 14.31 -1.25 2.69
N ILE A 120 13.54 -2.21 3.21
CA ILE A 120 12.09 -2.10 3.39
C ILE A 120 11.73 -1.12 4.51
N ASP A 121 12.59 -0.96 5.52
CA ASP A 121 12.31 -0.15 6.71
C ASP A 121 12.17 1.33 6.35
N TYR A 122 12.77 1.76 5.25
CA TYR A 122 12.55 3.09 4.68
C TYR A 122 11.06 3.39 4.42
N TYR A 123 10.29 2.40 3.98
CA TYR A 123 8.85 2.54 3.74
C TYR A 123 8.03 2.44 5.03
N LEU A 124 8.58 1.80 6.07
CA LEU A 124 7.91 1.60 7.35
C LEU A 124 8.22 2.71 8.36
N LYS A 125 9.18 3.61 8.09
CA LYS A 125 9.62 4.68 9.01
C LYS A 125 8.53 5.55 9.65
N ASN A 126 7.36 5.64 9.03
CA ASN A 126 6.24 6.46 9.50
C ASN A 126 5.12 5.61 10.15
N ILE A 127 5.30 4.30 10.28
CA ILE A 127 4.22 3.39 10.72
C ILE A 127 3.77 3.72 12.14
N ASP A 128 4.70 3.91 13.08
CA ASP A 128 4.38 4.21 14.47
C ASP A 128 3.57 5.51 14.57
N GLY A 129 4.02 6.57 13.90
CA GLY A 129 3.30 7.85 13.89
C GLY A 129 1.91 7.79 13.25
N ILE A 130 1.66 6.85 12.32
CA ILE A 130 0.32 6.62 11.75
C ILE A 130 -0.55 5.84 12.73
N ILE A 131 -0.01 4.76 13.31
CA ILE A 131 -0.70 3.91 14.30
C ILE A 131 -1.07 4.74 15.53
N ASP A 132 -0.15 5.54 16.03
CA ASP A 132 -0.38 6.45 17.15
C ASP A 132 -1.53 7.41 16.83
N ARG A 133 -1.58 8.04 15.65
CA ARG A 133 -2.70 8.94 15.31
C ARG A 133 -4.06 8.24 15.28
N VAL A 134 -4.11 6.98 14.86
CA VAL A 134 -5.34 6.19 14.80
C VAL A 134 -5.80 5.79 16.20
N PHE A 135 -4.87 5.44 17.10
CA PHE A 135 -5.18 4.88 18.42
C PHE A 135 -4.97 5.84 19.61
N ALA A 136 -4.40 7.04 19.41
CA ALA A 136 -4.14 8.04 20.45
C ALA A 136 -5.41 8.71 21.01
N ARG A 137 -6.60 8.24 20.65
CA ARG A 137 -7.84 8.58 21.36
C ARG A 137 -8.50 7.32 21.92
N LYS A 138 -8.30 7.11 23.23
CA LYS A 138 -9.35 6.69 24.19
C LYS A 138 -8.91 6.95 25.65
N GLY A 139 -8.80 8.24 25.97
CA GLY A 139 -8.97 8.78 27.34
C GLY A 139 -10.34 9.45 27.52
N GLY A 140 -11.31 9.14 26.65
CA GLY A 140 -12.70 9.56 26.81
C GLY A 140 -13.41 8.57 27.72
N LYS A 141 -13.72 9.03 28.94
CA LYS A 141 -14.41 8.31 30.01
C LYS A 141 -15.55 7.43 29.49
N ALA A 142 -15.54 6.17 29.89
CA ALA A 142 -16.76 5.36 30.04
C ALA A 142 -17.51 5.83 31.28
#